data_AF-A0A7L2M920-F1
#
_entry.id   AF-A0A7L2M920-F1
#
_cell.length_a   1.000
_cell.length_b   1.000
_cell.length_c   1.000
_cell.angle_alpha   90.00
_cell.angle_beta   90.00
_cell.angle_gamma   90.00
#
_symmetry.space_group_name_H-M   'P 1'
#
loop_
_entity.id
_entity.type
_entity.pdbx_description
1 polymer ?
#
loop_
_entity_poly.entity_id
_entity_poly.type
_entity_poly.pdbx_seq_one_letter_code
_entity_poly.pdbx_strand_id
1 'polypeptide(L)'
;QLAAGTCEIVTLDRDSSQPRRTIARQTARCACKKGQIAGTTRARPACVDARIIKTKQWCEMLPCLEGEGCDLLINKSGWTCTQPGGRIKTTTV
;
A
#
# COMPACT_ATOMS: atom_id res chain seq x y z
N GLN A 1 -8.02 -21.36 6.07
CA GLN A 1 -7.54 -21.07 4.70
C GLN A 1 -8.15 -19.73 4.29
N LEU A 2 -7.36 -18.79 3.74
CA LEU A 2 -7.87 -17.48 3.31
C LEU A 2 -8.88 -17.62 2.17
N ALA A 3 -9.95 -16.83 2.21
CA ALA A 3 -10.93 -16.78 1.13
C ALA A 3 -10.30 -16.14 -0.12
N ALA A 4 -10.64 -16.65 -1.31
CA ALA A 4 -10.10 -16.14 -2.57
C ALA A 4 -10.50 -14.67 -2.78
N GLY A 5 -9.51 -13.82 -3.08
CA GLY A 5 -9.64 -12.37 -3.23
C GLY A 5 -9.40 -11.59 -1.95
N THR A 6 -8.97 -12.22 -0.86
CA THR A 6 -8.76 -11.54 0.44
C THR A 6 -7.29 -11.47 0.84
N CYS A 7 -6.98 -10.46 1.65
CA CYS A 7 -5.71 -10.30 2.33
C CYS A 7 -5.96 -10.10 3.83
N GLU A 8 -5.07 -10.64 4.65
CA GLU A 8 -5.11 -10.52 6.11
C GLU A 8 -3.74 -10.10 6.61
N ILE A 9 -3.70 -9.14 7.54
CA ILE A 9 -2.46 -8.76 8.23
C ILE A 9 -2.15 -9.85 9.24
N VAL A 10 -1.01 -10.52 9.05
CA VAL A 10 -0.55 -11.61 9.93
C VAL A 10 0.47 -11.14 10.95
N THR A 11 1.15 -10.03 10.68
CA THR A 11 2.13 -9.47 11.60
C THR A 11 2.14 -7.96 11.48
N LEU A 12 2.15 -7.28 12.63
CA LEU A 12 2.34 -5.84 12.74
C LEU A 12 3.55 -5.60 13.62
N ASP A 13 4.59 -5.01 13.05
CA ASP A 13 5.83 -4.70 13.75
C ASP A 13 6.01 -3.19 13.84
N ARG A 14 6.48 -2.71 14.99
CA ARG A 14 6.68 -1.29 15.27
C ARG A 14 8.02 -1.11 15.97
N ASP A 15 8.93 -0.44 15.29
CA ASP A 15 10.22 -0.07 15.83
C ASP A 15 10.28 1.43 16.10
N SER A 16 10.37 1.79 17.38
CA SER A 16 10.54 3.17 17.88
C SER A 16 11.92 3.42 18.48
N SER A 17 12.91 2.57 18.17
CA SER A 17 14.29 2.72 18.64
C SER A 17 14.95 4.03 18.17
N GLN A 18 14.48 4.61 17.06
CA GLN A 18 14.98 5.88 16.55
C GLN A 18 14.13 7.05 17.09
N PRO A 19 14.72 8.03 17.81
CA PRO A 19 13.97 9.08 18.52
C PRO A 19 13.20 10.05 17.61
N ARG A 20 13.53 10.09 16.31
CA ARG A 20 12.84 10.94 15.31
C ARG A 20 12.05 10.16 14.27
N ARG A 21 12.00 8.83 14.38
CA ARG A 21 11.39 7.96 13.36
C ARG A 21 10.80 6.71 13.98
N THR A 22 9.52 6.49 13.73
CA THR A 22 8.89 5.19 13.97
C THR A 22 8.80 4.43 12.65
N ILE A 23 9.29 3.20 12.63
CA ILE A 23 9.13 2.28 11.49
C ILE A 23 7.95 1.37 11.82
N ALA A 24 6.87 1.47 11.04
CA ALA A 24 5.75 0.54 11.12
C ALA A 24 5.82 -0.41 9.92
N ARG A 25 5.91 -1.73 10.18
CA ARG A 25 5.94 -2.77 9.16
C ARG A 25 4.70 -3.65 9.30
N GLN A 26 4.02 -3.89 8.17
CA GLN A 26 2.90 -4.81 8.09
C GLN A 26 3.28 -5.97 7.19
N THR A 27 3.14 -7.19 7.70
CA THR A 27 3.21 -8.41 6.89
C THR A 27 1.80 -8.90 6.68
N ALA A 28 1.42 -9.12 5.43
CA ALA A 28 0.11 -9.59 5.05
C ALA A 28 0.20 -10.89 4.25
N ARG A 29 -0.78 -11.77 4.46
CA ARG A 29 -0.98 -12.96 3.63
C ARG A 29 -2.19 -12.71 2.73
N CYS A 30 -2.02 -12.93 1.43
CA CYS A 30 -3.06 -12.71 0.43
C CYS A 30 -3.36 -14.00 -0.35
N ALA A 31 -4.62 -14.23 -0.67
CA ALA A 31 -5.08 -15.32 -1.54
C ALA A 31 -5.73 -14.74 -2.80
N CYS A 32 -4.93 -14.16 -3.70
CA CYS A 32 -5.45 -13.45 -4.87
C CYS A 32 -5.94 -14.38 -5.97
N LYS A 33 -6.98 -13.93 -6.70
CA LYS A 33 -7.55 -14.68 -7.84
C LYS A 33 -6.63 -14.59 -9.06
N LYS A 34 -6.86 -15.43 -10.07
CA LYS A 34 -6.15 -15.35 -11.36
C LYS A 34 -6.28 -13.95 -11.94
N GLY A 35 -5.16 -13.33 -12.31
CA GLY A 35 -5.10 -11.95 -12.82
C GLY A 35 -4.95 -10.87 -11.73
N GLN A 36 -5.01 -11.25 -10.45
CA GLN A 36 -4.75 -10.35 -9.33
C GLN A 36 -3.41 -10.65 -8.65
N ILE A 37 -2.86 -9.66 -7.95
CA ILE A 37 -1.65 -9.76 -7.14
C ILE A 37 -1.85 -8.99 -5.83
N ALA A 38 -1.06 -9.31 -4.81
CA ALA A 38 -1.03 -8.53 -3.57
C ALA A 38 -0.59 -7.09 -3.86
N GLY A 39 -1.35 -6.15 -3.34
CA GLY A 39 -1.11 -4.72 -3.40
C GLY A 39 -1.76 -4.05 -2.19
N THR A 40 -2.15 -2.79 -2.34
CA THR A 40 -2.74 -2.03 -1.24
C THR A 40 -3.84 -1.11 -1.73
N THR A 41 -4.93 -1.07 -0.97
CA THR A 41 -6.09 -0.20 -1.22
C THR A 41 -6.50 0.41 0.12
N ARG A 42 -6.72 1.73 0.15
CA ARG A 42 -7.08 2.51 1.36
C ARG A 42 -6.18 2.20 2.55
N ALA A 43 -4.87 2.24 2.32
CA ALA A 43 -3.82 1.95 3.29
C ALA A 43 -3.94 0.57 3.96
N ARG A 44 -4.51 -0.41 3.25
CA ARG A 44 -4.63 -1.80 3.72
C ARG A 44 -4.24 -2.79 2.62
N PRO A 45 -3.64 -3.95 2.98
CA PRO A 45 -3.35 -5.01 2.03
C PRO A 45 -4.60 -5.46 1.28
N ALA A 46 -4.51 -5.61 -0.04
CA ALA A 46 -5.61 -6.01 -0.90
C ALA A 46 -5.12 -6.79 -2.13
N CYS A 47 -6.01 -7.54 -2.77
CA CYS A 47 -5.75 -8.12 -4.08
C CYS A 47 -6.17 -7.12 -5.17
N VAL A 48 -5.20 -6.66 -5.96
CA VAL A 48 -5.39 -5.66 -7.02
C VAL A 48 -5.13 -6.28 -8.38
N ASP A 49 -5.61 -5.63 -9.45
CA ASP A 49 -5.34 -6.07 -10.82
C ASP A 49 -3.82 -6.02 -11.11
N ALA A 50 -3.27 -7.13 -11.60
CA ALA A 50 -1.85 -7.23 -11.90
C ALA A 50 -1.36 -6.22 -12.96
N ARG A 51 -2.25 -5.69 -13.80
CA ARG A 51 -1.95 -4.63 -14.77
C ARG A 51 -1.47 -3.35 -14.09
N ILE A 52 -2.02 -3.02 -12.91
CA ILE A 52 -1.64 -1.81 -12.18
C ILE A 52 -0.16 -1.87 -11.79
N ILE A 53 0.29 -3.02 -11.29
CA ILE A 53 1.69 -3.24 -10.91
C ILE A 53 2.61 -3.24 -12.13
N LYS A 54 2.20 -3.92 -13.22
CA LYS A 54 3.00 -4.00 -14.45
C LYS A 54 3.18 -2.65 -15.13
N THR A 55 2.16 -1.80 -15.09
CA THR A 55 2.17 -0.45 -15.69
C THR A 55 2.66 0.62 -14.72
N LYS A 56 2.92 0.26 -13.45
CA LYS A 56 3.33 1.15 -12.36
C LYS A 56 2.32 2.27 -12.10
N GLN A 57 1.04 2.01 -12.32
CA GLN A 57 -0.06 2.97 -12.13
C GLN A 57 -0.57 2.93 -10.69
N TRP A 58 0.32 3.09 -9.72
CA TRP A 58 0.02 2.73 -8.32
C TRP A 58 -1.22 3.42 -7.72
N CYS A 59 -1.53 4.64 -8.15
CA CYS A 59 -2.72 5.37 -7.70
C CYS A 59 -4.05 4.75 -8.17
N GLU A 60 -4.04 3.94 -9.24
CA GLU A 60 -5.23 3.15 -9.64
C GLU A 60 -5.61 2.08 -8.60
N MET A 61 -4.69 1.71 -7.69
CA MET A 61 -5.03 0.84 -6.57
C MET A 61 -5.91 1.54 -5.51
N LEU A 62 -6.10 2.87 -5.63
CA LEU A 62 -6.68 3.74 -4.61
C LEU A 62 -6.00 3.53 -3.23
N PRO A 63 -4.68 3.71 -3.14
CA PRO A 63 -3.91 3.30 -1.96
C PRO A 63 -4.08 4.26 -0.78
N CYS A 64 -4.55 5.49 -1.00
CA CYS A 64 -4.69 6.51 0.02
C CYS A 64 -6.06 6.46 0.71
N LEU A 65 -6.16 7.05 1.90
CA LEU A 65 -7.42 7.20 2.62
C LEU A 65 -8.33 8.24 1.96
N GLU A 66 -9.60 8.25 2.34
CA GLU A 66 -10.54 9.27 1.88
C GLU A 66 -10.05 10.68 2.27
N GLY A 67 -10.09 11.61 1.32
CA GLY A 67 -9.58 12.97 1.48
C GLY A 67 -8.06 13.12 1.32
N GLU A 68 -7.30 12.04 1.13
CA GLU A 68 -5.88 12.10 0.76
C GLU A 68 -5.70 12.16 -0.76
N GLY A 69 -4.79 13.00 -1.25
CA GLY A 69 -4.37 13.01 -2.67
C GLY A 69 -3.33 11.91 -2.94
N CYS A 70 -3.42 11.25 -4.10
CA CYS A 70 -2.43 10.25 -4.53
C CYS A 70 -1.63 10.75 -5.73
N ASP A 71 -0.30 10.70 -5.61
CA ASP A 71 0.63 11.03 -6.70
C ASP A 71 1.65 9.90 -6.90
N LEU A 72 2.05 9.66 -8.14
CA LEU A 72 3.13 8.72 -8.45
C LEU A 72 4.49 9.38 -8.21
N LEU A 73 5.45 8.61 -7.69
CA LEU A 73 6.84 9.06 -7.66
C LEU A 73 7.37 9.23 -9.09
N ILE A 74 8.20 10.25 -9.31
CA ILE A 74 8.73 10.63 -10.64
C ILE A 74 9.43 9.45 -11.35
N ASN A 75 10.19 8.65 -10.59
CA ASN A 75 10.91 7.47 -11.09
C ASN A 75 10.02 6.20 -11.18
N LYS A 76 8.71 6.33 -10.92
CA LYS A 76 7.73 5.24 -10.83
C LYS A 76 8.08 4.15 -9.81
N SER A 77 8.90 4.46 -8.81
CA SER A 77 9.27 3.51 -7.75
C SER A 77 8.21 3.41 -6.64
N GLY A 78 7.05 4.04 -6.79
CA GLY A 78 5.99 4.03 -5.79
C GLY A 78 5.07 5.25 -5.89
N TRP A 79 4.44 5.63 -4.78
CA TRP A 79 3.46 6.72 -4.71
C TRP A 79 3.54 7.47 -3.39
N THR A 80 2.85 8.61 -3.33
CA THR A 80 2.64 9.40 -2.13
C THR A 80 1.16 9.55 -1.82
N CYS A 81 0.82 9.60 -0.54
CA CYS A 81 -0.48 10.02 -0.04
C CYS A 81 -0.34 11.33 0.73
N THR A 82 -0.98 12.38 0.25
CA THR A 82 -0.90 13.74 0.80
C THR A 82 -2.16 14.04 1.60
N GLN A 83 -2.00 14.28 2.90
CA GLN A 83 -3.11 14.56 3.82
C GLN A 83 -3.48 16.05 3.81
N PRO A 84 -4.76 16.38 4.06
CA PRO A 84 -5.15 17.73 4.44
C PRO A 84 -4.36 18.16 5.69
N GLY A 85 -3.55 19.22 5.57
CA GLY A 85 -2.58 19.63 6.60
C GLY A 85 -1.11 19.38 6.24
N GLY A 86 -0.81 18.93 5.02
CA GLY A 86 0.55 18.92 4.45
C GLY A 86 1.41 17.72 4.83
N ARG A 87 0.87 16.76 5.60
CA ARG A 87 1.59 15.52 5.90
C ARG A 87 1.61 14.60 4.68
N ILE A 88 2.80 14.20 4.27
CA ILE A 88 3.03 13.30 3.13
C ILE A 88 3.49 11.93 3.63
N LYS A 89 2.86 10.87 3.13
CA LYS A 89 3.31 9.48 3.32
C LYS A 89 3.83 8.95 1.99
N THR A 90 5.09 8.56 1.95
CA THR A 90 5.71 7.95 0.76
C THR A 90 5.76 6.44 0.90
N THR A 91 5.32 5.73 -0.12
CA THR A 91 5.47 4.27 -0.23
C THR A 91 6.30 3.95 -1.47
N THR A 92 7.34 3.13 -1.29
CA THR A 92 8.20 2.63 -2.37
C THR A 92 8.01 1.12 -2.53
N VAL A 93 8.18 0.62 -3.75
CA VAL A 93 8.04 -0.80 -4.13
C VAL A 93 9.42 -1.38 -4.42
#